data_AF-A0A956B9X6-F1
#
_entry.id   AF-A0A956B9X6-F1
#
_cell.length_a   1.000
_cell.length_b   1.000
_cell.length_c   1.000
_cell.angle_alpha   90.00
_cell.angle_beta   90.00
_cell.angle_gamma   90.00
#
_symmetry.space_group_name_H-M   'P 1'
#
loop_
_entity.id
_entity.type
_entity.pdbx_description
1 polymer ?
#
loop_
_entity_poly.entity_id
_entity_poly.type
_entity_poly.pdbx_seq_one_letter_code
_entity_poly.pdbx_strand_id
1 'polypeptide(L)'
;MPSPVRPIRALTHPLWWVALALLVINDHLFKGAGVLPQPIVGKLSDFAGLFAAPMVLAALLRLRDRRAVAAAHGAVALVFAGINLSPAFAGGFEALAAATPWPWSIYVDPTDLVALPMVPLS
;
A
#
# COMPACT_ATOMS: atom_id res chain seq x y z
N MET A 1 0.09 -24.75 21.14
CA MET A 1 0.57 -24.31 19.80
C MET A 1 -0.16 -23.03 19.44
N PRO A 2 0.51 -21.96 19.01
CA PRO A 2 -0.18 -20.74 18.58
C PRO A 2 -1.08 -21.04 17.37
N SER A 3 -2.30 -20.52 17.37
CA SER A 3 -3.26 -20.72 16.27
C SER A 3 -2.70 -20.13 14.97
N PRO A 4 -2.86 -20.82 13.83
CA PRO A 4 -2.38 -20.34 12.53
C PRO A 4 -3.09 -19.04 12.13
N VAL A 5 -2.33 -18.09 11.60
CA VAL A 5 -2.87 -16.82 11.11
C VAL A 5 -3.58 -17.08 9.79
N ARG A 6 -4.71 -16.41 9.57
CA ARG A 6 -5.48 -16.47 8.33
C ARG A 6 -5.63 -15.06 7.75
N PRO A 7 -4.68 -14.59 6.91
CA PRO A 7 -4.72 -13.24 6.32
C PRO A 7 -6.04 -12.91 5.63
N ILE A 8 -6.68 -13.91 5.00
CA ILE A 8 -7.98 -13.74 4.33
C ILE A 8 -9.07 -13.19 5.28
N ARG A 9 -9.00 -13.49 6.58
CA ARG A 9 -9.95 -12.98 7.57
C ARG A 9 -9.73 -11.48 7.86
N ALA A 10 -8.52 -10.98 7.70
CA ALA A 10 -8.25 -9.54 7.80
C ALA A 10 -8.88 -8.78 6.62
N LEU A 11 -8.94 -9.38 5.43
CA LEU A 11 -9.60 -8.79 4.25
C LEU A 11 -11.14 -8.71 4.40
N THR A 12 -11.72 -9.43 5.37
CA THR A 12 -13.15 -9.29 5.69
C THR A 12 -13.41 -8.25 6.79
N HIS A 13 -12.36 -7.61 7.33
CA HIS A 13 -12.51 -6.62 8.38
C HIS A 13 -13.08 -5.31 7.81
N PRO A 14 -14.03 -4.65 8.48
CA PRO A 14 -14.64 -3.42 7.97
C PRO A 14 -13.62 -2.31 7.71
N LEU A 15 -12.58 -2.17 8.56
CA LEU A 15 -11.53 -1.18 8.34
C LEU A 15 -10.74 -1.42 7.04
N TRP A 16 -10.56 -2.67 6.63
CA TRP A 16 -9.90 -2.98 5.36
C TRP A 16 -10.74 -2.50 4.17
N TRP A 17 -12.05 -2.74 4.23
CA TRP A 17 -12.98 -2.24 3.21
C TRP A 17 -13.10 -0.72 3.21
N VAL A 18 -13.06 -0.08 4.38
CA VAL A 18 -13.03 1.38 4.48
C VAL A 18 -11.75 1.93 3.85
N ALA A 19 -10.59 1.34 4.12
CA ALA A 19 -9.33 1.75 3.50
C ALA A 19 -9.36 1.55 1.98
N LEU A 20 -9.87 0.41 1.50
CA LEU A 20 -10.01 0.15 0.07
C LEU A 20 -10.98 1.14 -0.59
N ALA A 21 -12.15 1.37 0.00
CA ALA A 21 -13.13 2.31 -0.53
C ALA A 21 -12.57 3.73 -0.56
N LEU A 22 -11.87 4.15 0.50
CA LEU A 22 -11.17 5.42 0.57
C LEU A 22 -10.15 5.53 -0.57
N LEU A 23 -9.31 4.52 -0.77
CA LEU A 23 -8.31 4.50 -1.84
C LEU A 23 -8.96 4.64 -3.23
N VAL A 24 -9.97 3.81 -3.52
CA VAL A 24 -10.66 3.81 -4.83
C VAL A 24 -11.35 5.14 -5.09
N ILE A 25 -12.14 5.62 -4.12
CA ILE A 25 -12.85 6.90 -4.24
C ILE A 25 -11.85 8.05 -4.40
N ASN A 26 -10.80 8.08 -3.59
CA ASN A 26 -9.81 9.14 -3.63
C ASN A 26 -9.07 9.18 -4.98
N ASP A 27 -8.64 8.03 -5.48
CA ASP A 27 -7.90 7.94 -6.74
C ASP A 27 -8.75 8.23 -7.98
N HIS A 28 -10.04 7.89 -7.97
CA HIS A 28 -10.90 8.03 -9.15
C HIS A 28 -11.77 9.29 -9.15
N LEU A 29 -12.15 9.79 -7.97
CA LEU A 29 -13.08 10.93 -7.84
C LEU A 29 -12.39 12.20 -7.36
N PHE A 30 -11.33 12.12 -6.55
CA PHE A 30 -10.73 13.33 -5.96
C PHE A 30 -9.44 13.78 -6.64
N LYS A 31 -8.61 12.84 -7.13
CA LYS A 31 -7.46 13.19 -7.98
C LYS A 31 -7.97 13.87 -9.25
N GLY A 32 -7.48 15.09 -9.52
CA GLY A 32 -7.88 15.90 -10.68
C GLY A 32 -9.23 16.62 -10.59
N ALA A 33 -10.07 16.38 -9.58
CA ALA A 33 -11.39 17.03 -9.47
C ALA A 33 -11.36 18.45 -8.86
N GLY A 34 -10.20 18.88 -8.34
CA GLY A 34 -10.03 20.22 -7.74
C GLY A 34 -10.73 20.42 -6.38
N VAL A 35 -11.35 19.38 -5.82
CA VAL A 35 -12.06 19.42 -4.53
C VAL A 35 -11.09 19.55 -3.34
N LEU A 36 -9.92 18.93 -3.45
CA LEU A 36 -8.88 18.93 -2.42
C LEU A 36 -7.50 19.27 -3.01
N PRO A 37 -6.59 19.87 -2.22
CA PRO A 37 -5.20 20.06 -2.62
C PRO A 37 -4.54 18.73 -3.00
N GLN A 38 -3.89 18.67 -4.15
CA GLN A 38 -3.29 17.44 -4.67
C GLN A 38 -2.32 16.74 -3.70
N PRO A 39 -1.49 17.45 -2.90
CA PRO A 39 -0.64 16.79 -1.90
C PRO A 39 -1.42 16.04 -0.82
N ILE A 40 -2.60 16.53 -0.43
CA ILE A 40 -3.44 15.89 0.58
C ILE A 40 -4.07 14.62 0.02
N VAL A 41 -4.56 14.69 -1.22
CA VAL A 41 -5.14 13.56 -1.94
C VAL A 41 -4.09 12.47 -2.14
N GLY A 42 -2.85 12.82 -2.52
CA GLY A 42 -1.75 11.86 -2.64
C GLY A 42 -1.51 11.09 -1.34
N LYS A 43 -1.33 11.81 -0.24
CA LYS A 43 -1.05 11.20 1.06
C LYS A 43 -2.18 10.32 1.56
N LEU A 44 -3.44 10.70 1.32
CA LEU A 44 -4.59 9.89 1.72
C LEU A 44 -4.56 8.50 1.05
N SER A 45 -4.13 8.44 -0.23
CA SER A 45 -3.90 7.17 -0.91
C SER A 45 -2.74 6.39 -0.28
N ASP A 46 -1.65 7.04 0.12
CA ASP A 46 -0.53 6.36 0.78
C ASP A 46 -0.95 5.75 2.13
N PHE A 47 -1.69 6.48 2.95
CA PHE A 47 -2.21 5.98 4.22
C PHE A 47 -3.12 4.75 4.01
N ALA A 48 -4.08 4.86 3.07
CA ALA A 48 -5.00 3.77 2.77
C ALA A 48 -4.28 2.55 2.15
N GLY A 49 -3.36 2.81 1.23
CA GLY A 49 -2.56 1.80 0.54
C GLY A 49 -1.65 1.04 1.50
N LEU A 50 -0.89 1.72 2.35
CA LEU A 50 -0.02 1.08 3.34
C LEU A 50 -0.79 0.31 4.41
N PHE A 51 -2.00 0.74 4.75
CA PHE A 51 -2.87 -0.02 5.64
C PHE A 51 -3.38 -1.32 4.98
N ALA A 52 -3.78 -1.27 3.71
CA ALA A 52 -4.40 -2.44 3.05
C ALA A 52 -3.37 -3.43 2.46
N ALA A 53 -2.23 -2.95 1.95
CA ALA A 53 -1.29 -3.71 1.13
C ALA A 53 -0.63 -4.92 1.84
N PRO A 54 -0.17 -4.83 3.11
CA PRO A 54 0.48 -5.97 3.78
C PRO A 54 -0.39 -7.22 3.82
N MET A 55 -1.69 -7.04 4.06
CA MET A 55 -2.63 -8.16 4.14
C MET A 55 -3.01 -8.74 2.80
N VAL A 56 -3.05 -7.92 1.75
CA VAL A 56 -3.17 -8.41 0.36
C VAL A 56 -1.96 -9.25 0.00
N LEU A 57 -0.74 -8.75 0.25
CA LEU A 57 0.50 -9.49 -0.04
C LEU A 57 0.53 -10.84 0.69
N ALA A 58 0.26 -10.84 2.00
CA ALA A 58 0.23 -12.05 2.80
C ALA A 58 -0.86 -13.04 2.36
N ALA A 59 -2.02 -12.55 1.90
CA ALA A 59 -3.09 -13.40 1.38
C ALA A 59 -2.72 -14.03 0.02
N LEU A 60 -2.15 -13.24 -0.90
CA LEU A 60 -1.68 -13.71 -2.21
C LEU A 60 -0.59 -14.79 -2.06
N LEU A 61 0.33 -14.59 -1.13
CA LEU A 61 1.39 -15.55 -0.80
C LEU A 61 0.92 -16.69 0.12
N ARG A 62 -0.36 -16.69 0.53
CA ARG A 62 -0.99 -17.71 1.41
C ARG A 62 -0.22 -17.93 2.71
N LEU A 63 0.34 -16.87 3.29
CA LEU A 63 1.13 -16.94 4.51
C LEU A 63 0.26 -17.34 5.70
N ARG A 64 0.75 -18.26 6.54
CA ARG A 64 0.04 -18.74 7.74
C ARG A 64 0.82 -18.58 9.03
N ASP A 65 2.12 -18.33 8.90
CA ASP A 65 3.03 -18.11 10.02
C ASP A 65 3.08 -16.62 10.39
N ARG A 66 3.17 -16.33 11.70
CA ARG A 66 3.20 -14.95 12.21
C ARG A 66 4.44 -14.19 11.75
N ARG A 67 5.61 -14.84 11.68
CA ARG A 67 6.85 -14.20 11.22
C ARG A 67 6.79 -13.95 9.73
N ALA A 68 6.22 -14.87 8.96
CA ALA A 68 5.99 -14.66 7.53
C ALA A 68 5.06 -13.47 7.28
N VAL A 69 3.97 -13.34 8.04
CA VAL A 69 3.07 -12.17 7.95
C VAL A 69 3.79 -10.88 8.36
N ALA A 70 4.58 -10.89 9.42
CA ALA A 70 5.39 -9.73 9.81
C ALA A 70 6.42 -9.36 8.73
N ALA A 71 7.02 -10.35 8.06
CA ALA A 71 7.91 -10.12 6.94
C ALA A 71 7.19 -9.48 5.74
N ALA A 72 5.92 -9.83 5.47
CA ALA A 72 5.12 -9.17 4.44
C ALA A 72 4.88 -7.69 4.77
N HIS A 73 4.62 -7.36 6.04
CA HIS A 73 4.51 -5.96 6.49
C HIS A 73 5.83 -5.20 6.30
N GLY A 74 6.94 -5.80 6.73
CA GLY A 74 8.27 -5.24 6.53
C GLY A 74 8.60 -5.04 5.04
N ALA A 75 8.27 -6.00 4.19
CA ALA A 75 8.49 -5.91 2.75
C ALA A 75 7.70 -4.75 2.12
N VAL A 76 6.42 -4.58 2.47
CA VAL A 76 5.62 -3.45 2.00
C VAL A 76 6.22 -2.11 2.46
N ALA A 77 6.59 -2.00 3.73
CA ALA A 77 7.22 -0.79 4.26
C ALA A 77 8.55 -0.46 3.53
N LEU A 78 9.39 -1.47 3.29
CA LEU A 78 10.67 -1.31 2.60
C LEU A 78 10.50 -0.90 1.14
N VAL A 79 9.57 -1.53 0.42
CA VAL A 79 9.27 -1.16 -0.97
C VAL A 79 8.74 0.28 -1.03
N PHE A 80 7.77 0.62 -0.17
CA PHE A 80 7.21 1.98 -0.11
C PHE A 80 8.28 3.03 0.21
N ALA A 81 9.17 2.75 1.16
CA ALA A 81 10.27 3.66 1.48
C ALA A 81 11.26 3.77 0.31
N GLY A 82 11.58 2.65 -0.35
CA GLY A 82 12.49 2.62 -1.48
C GLY A 82 12.00 3.47 -2.66
N ILE A 83 10.72 3.35 -3.03
CA ILE A 83 10.15 4.10 -4.14
C ILE A 83 10.05 5.62 -3.85
N ASN A 84 9.97 6.01 -2.58
CA ASN A 84 9.91 7.41 -2.15
C ASN A 84 11.28 8.05 -1.87
N LEU A 85 12.33 7.24 -1.74
CA LEU A 85 13.70 7.73 -1.46
C LEU A 85 14.65 7.62 -2.65
N SER A 86 14.34 6.78 -3.65
CA SER A 86 15.25 6.51 -4.76
C SER A 86 14.52 6.53 -6.11
N PRO A 87 14.81 7.52 -6.98
CA PRO A 87 14.30 7.54 -8.35
C PRO A 87 14.69 6.32 -9.17
N ALA A 88 15.89 5.77 -8.93
CA ALA A 88 16.33 4.55 -9.61
C ALA A 88 15.50 3.33 -9.19
N PHE A 89 15.15 3.23 -7.91
CA PHE A 89 14.30 2.16 -7.41
C PHE A 89 12.85 2.30 -7.90
N ALA A 90 12.31 3.53 -7.87
CA ALA A 90 11.00 3.85 -8.44
C ALA A 90 10.93 3.49 -9.93
N GLY A 91 11.93 3.90 -10.73
CA GLY A 91 12.01 3.58 -12.15
C GLY A 91 12.06 2.07 -12.43
N GLY A 92 12.68 1.28 -11.55
CA GLY A 92 12.63 -0.18 -11.63
C GLY A 92 11.22 -0.74 -11.47
N PHE A 93 10.42 -0.19 -10.56
CA PHE A 93 9.01 -0.56 -10.37
C PHE A 93 8.12 -0.07 -11.51
N GLU A 94 8.36 1.13 -12.03
CA GLU A 94 7.66 1.63 -13.23
C GLU A 94 7.95 0.74 -14.44
N ALA A 95 9.18 0.27 -14.63
CA ALA A 95 9.52 -0.65 -15.70
C ALA A 95 8.78 -2.00 -15.59
N LEU A 96 8.60 -2.52 -14.37
CA LEU A 96 7.77 -3.70 -14.13
C LEU A 96 6.30 -3.44 -14.45
N ALA A 97 5.77 -2.27 -14.07
CA ALA A 97 4.39 -1.90 -14.36
C ALA A 97 4.14 -1.69 -15.86
N ALA A 98 5.12 -1.15 -16.58
CA ALA A 98 5.09 -0.99 -18.03
C ALA A 98 5.06 -2.34 -18.78
N ALA A 99 5.43 -3.45 -18.13
CA ALA A 99 5.25 -4.80 -18.67
C ALA A 99 3.79 -5.30 -18.55
N THR A 100 2.89 -4.52 -17.95
CA THR A 100 1.46 -4.83 -17.79
C THR A 100 0.60 -3.85 -18.59
N PRO A 101 -0.71 -4.12 -18.79
CA PRO A 101 -1.63 -3.18 -19.45
C PRO A 101 -1.85 -1.85 -18.71
N TRP A 102 -1.37 -1.72 -17.47
CA TRP A 102 -1.61 -0.56 -16.61
C TRP A 102 -0.28 0.12 -16.25
N PRO A 103 0.30 0.92 -17.16
CA PRO A 103 1.47 1.71 -16.81
C PRO A 103 1.08 2.74 -15.76
N TRP A 104 1.80 2.75 -14.64
CA TRP A 104 1.71 3.80 -13.64
C TRP A 104 3.05 4.52 -13.53
N SER A 105 3.00 5.77 -13.07
CA SER A 105 4.20 6.52 -12.70
C SER A 105 4.22 6.78 -11.21
N ILE A 106 5.41 6.71 -10.63
CA ILE A 106 5.71 6.90 -9.23
C ILE A 106 6.39 8.25 -9.08
N TYR A 107 5.74 9.14 -8.34
CA TYR A 107 6.37 10.38 -7.90
C TYR A 107 7.23 10.10 -6.67
N VAL A 108 8.49 10.52 -6.70
CA VAL A 108 9.43 10.29 -5.59
C VAL A 108 9.32 11.45 -4.60
N ASP A 109 8.65 11.22 -3.47
CA ASP A 109 8.47 12.23 -2.43
C ASP A 109 8.80 11.66 -1.03
N PRO A 110 9.94 12.03 -0.43
CA PRO A 110 10.29 11.59 0.92
C PRO A 110 9.27 11.98 2.00
N THR A 111 8.41 12.97 1.75
CA THR A 111 7.37 13.36 2.69
C THR A 111 6.23 12.35 2.79
N ASP A 112 6.13 11.39 1.87
CA ASP A 112 5.15 10.30 1.91
C ASP A 112 5.51 9.24 2.96
N LEU A 113 6.77 9.23 3.45
CA LEU A 113 7.20 8.38 4.56
C LEU A 113 6.41 8.62 5.87
N VAL A 114 5.68 9.75 5.97
CA VAL A 114 4.73 10.00 7.06
C VAL A 114 3.63 8.93 7.15
N ALA A 115 3.38 8.19 6.07
CA ALA A 115 2.39 7.12 6.02
C ALA A 115 2.89 5.77 6.57
N LEU A 116 4.20 5.59 6.77
CA LEU A 116 4.81 4.34 7.32
C LEU A 116 4.17 3.82 8.61
N PRO A 117 3.71 4.66 9.56
CA PRO A 117 3.02 4.18 10.76
C PRO A 117 1.74 3.37 10.49
N MET A 118 1.17 3.39 9.27
CA MET A 118 0.01 2.55 8.94
C MET A 118 0.34 1.07 8.87
N VAL A 119 1.60 0.71 8.58
CA VAL A 119 2.02 -0.69 8.48
C VAL A 119 1.87 -1.45 9.81
N PRO A 120 2.36 -0.97 10.97
CA PRO A 120 2.10 -1.66 12.23
C PRO A 120 0.63 -1.60 12.70
N LEU A 121 -0.22 -0.77 12.07
CA LEU A 121 -1.65 -0.64 12.40
C LEU A 121 -2.56 -1.59 11.58
N SER A 122 -2.04 -2.20 10.51
CA SER A 122 -2.79 -3.07 9.59
C SER A 122 -2.97 -4.52 10.05
#